data_AF-A0AA43CFD0-F1
#
_entry.id   AF-A0AA43CFD0-F1
#
_cell.length_a   1.000
_cell.length_b   1.000
_cell.length_c   1.000
_cell.angle_alpha   90.00
_cell.angle_beta   90.00
_cell.angle_gamma   90.00
#
_symmetry.space_group_name_H-M   'P 1'
#
loop_
_entity.id
_entity.type
_entity.pdbx_description
1 polymer ?
#
loop_
_entity_poly.entity_id
_entity_poly.type
_entity_poly.pdbx_seq_one_letter_code
_entity_poly.pdbx_strand_id
1 'polypeptide(L)'
;MKQFSPALAVLLALVASSLVASPNRQPVTERPAAEFRESDWKRAFEWLEKGDRRAIDFFRRAFAVEEDKQLKQQAAAMLVVLQDKDPQYYAYLEGFAQAIVQRDAPFPLQISKDGEVVPGVYSLRFLNWCLTHELDPKTAVHQSIYTDPSDLFFLGQTGDPRSFDLMLQALDADNHFVAVRAASSLAYVGDRSAIDPIIELSKRLPTGVSLFVAEALLHFDDPKALAAAREMVSADILAELLRSVDRDRQRRHADRQLLRKLTATIAGVP
;
A
#
# COMPACT_ATOMS: atom_id res chain seq x y z
N MET A 1 13.98 19.86 -9.51
CA MET A 1 13.57 18.90 -8.46
C MET A 1 13.71 17.51 -9.05
N LYS A 2 14.62 16.68 -8.55
CA LYS A 2 14.78 15.31 -9.05
C LYS A 2 13.53 14.52 -8.64
N GLN A 3 12.92 13.81 -9.58
CA GLN A 3 11.73 12.99 -9.34
C GLN A 3 12.13 11.81 -8.45
N PHE A 4 11.66 11.82 -7.20
CA PHE A 4 11.66 10.64 -6.35
C PHE A 4 10.88 9.50 -7.03
N SER A 5 11.23 8.28 -6.69
CA SER A 5 10.72 7.04 -7.26
C SER A 5 9.46 6.54 -6.53
N PRO A 6 8.56 5.69 -7.07
CA PRO A 6 7.23 5.48 -6.49
C PRO A 6 7.22 4.87 -5.08
N ALA A 7 8.09 3.91 -4.72
CA ALA A 7 8.13 3.43 -3.34
C ALA A 7 8.63 4.54 -2.41
N LEU A 8 9.69 5.25 -2.81
CA LEU A 8 10.25 6.33 -2.02
C LEU A 8 9.39 7.59 -2.01
N ALA A 9 8.72 7.91 -3.11
CA ALA A 9 7.86 9.05 -3.37
C ALA A 9 6.48 8.83 -2.79
N VAL A 10 5.98 7.59 -2.74
CA VAL A 10 4.75 7.29 -2.02
C VAL A 10 5.04 7.20 -0.52
N LEU A 11 6.15 6.61 -0.08
CA LEU A 11 6.56 6.71 1.33
C LEU A 11 6.84 8.18 1.71
N LEU A 12 7.50 8.98 0.87
CA LEU A 12 7.70 10.43 1.05
C LEU A 12 6.38 11.22 0.99
N ALA A 13 5.48 10.89 0.06
CA ALA A 13 4.16 11.54 -0.05
C ALA A 13 3.27 11.16 1.13
N LEU A 14 3.44 9.98 1.74
CA LEU A 14 2.77 9.60 2.97
C LEU A 14 3.32 10.38 4.17
N VAL A 15 4.61 10.73 4.23
CA VAL A 15 5.09 11.71 5.23
C VAL A 15 4.38 13.05 5.02
N ALA A 16 4.33 13.56 3.79
CA ALA A 16 3.70 14.84 3.50
C ALA A 16 2.16 14.82 3.75
N SER A 17 1.49 13.69 3.51
CA SER A 17 0.03 13.56 3.63
C SER A 17 -0.43 13.20 5.05
N SER A 18 0.31 12.37 5.78
CA SER A 18 0.06 12.06 7.22
C SER A 18 0.34 13.27 8.13
N LEU A 19 1.07 14.27 7.64
CA LEU A 19 1.30 15.54 8.32
C LEU A 19 0.21 16.58 8.05
N VAL A 20 -0.56 16.44 6.96
CA VAL A 20 -1.58 17.41 6.52
C VAL A 20 -3.03 16.93 6.74
N ALA A 21 -3.30 15.62 6.77
CA ALA A 21 -4.67 15.09 6.80
C ALA A 21 -5.02 14.34 8.10
N SER A 22 -5.46 15.09 9.12
CA SER A 22 -6.40 14.60 10.13
C SER A 22 -7.26 15.77 10.60
N PRO A 23 -8.57 15.83 10.25
CA PRO A 23 -9.45 16.93 10.66
C PRO A 23 -9.73 16.96 12.18
N ASN A 24 -9.20 15.99 12.92
CA ASN A 24 -9.34 15.86 14.38
C ASN A 24 -7.98 15.89 15.11
N ARG A 25 -6.89 16.34 14.48
CA ARG A 25 -5.67 16.64 15.24
C ARG A 25 -5.95 17.89 16.07
N GLN A 26 -6.05 17.71 17.39
CA GLN A 26 -5.73 18.80 18.30
C GLN A 26 -4.37 19.38 17.88
N PRO A 27 -4.18 20.70 17.88
CA PRO A 27 -2.90 21.29 17.52
C PRO A 27 -1.83 20.71 18.44
N VAL A 28 -1.03 19.77 17.93
CA VAL A 28 0.06 19.13 18.68
C VAL A 28 1.14 20.18 18.80
N THR A 29 1.13 20.95 19.89
CA THR A 29 2.11 22.00 20.12
C THR A 29 3.49 21.44 20.44
N GLU A 30 3.63 20.17 20.86
CA GLU A 30 4.93 19.52 21.05
C GLU A 30 4.83 18.01 20.78
N ARG A 31 5.56 17.49 19.78
CA ARG A 31 5.81 16.04 19.67
C ARG A 31 6.65 15.58 20.87
N PRO A 32 6.43 14.39 21.44
CA PRO A 32 7.29 13.82 22.47
C PRO A 32 8.77 13.95 22.08
N ALA A 33 9.64 14.26 23.05
CA ALA A 33 11.06 14.53 22.80
C ALA A 33 11.82 13.35 22.13
N ALA A 34 11.22 12.15 22.12
CA ALA A 34 11.78 10.95 21.50
C ALA A 34 11.39 10.76 20.01
N GLU A 35 10.38 11.48 19.50
CA GLU A 35 9.91 11.35 18.11
C GLU A 35 10.72 12.19 17.13
N PHE A 36 10.81 11.73 15.87
CA PHE A 36 11.50 12.47 14.82
C PHE A 36 10.62 13.58 14.23
N ARG A 37 11.25 14.71 13.85
CA ARG A 37 10.56 15.79 13.13
C ARG A 37 10.50 15.47 11.65
N GLU A 38 9.62 16.14 10.91
CA GLU A 38 9.54 16.02 9.44
C GLU A 38 10.90 16.27 8.77
N SER A 39 11.68 17.23 9.27
CA SER A 39 13.02 17.52 8.77
C SER A 39 13.99 16.35 8.90
N ASP A 40 13.84 15.51 9.92
CA ASP A 40 14.71 14.37 10.17
C ASP A 40 14.40 13.25 9.17
N TRP A 41 13.12 12.99 8.92
CA TRP A 41 12.67 12.09 7.86
C TRP A 41 13.17 12.53 6.49
N LYS A 42 13.00 13.82 6.15
CA LYS A 42 13.53 14.38 4.89
C LYS A 42 15.03 14.15 4.76
N ARG A 43 15.79 14.37 5.83
CA ARG A 43 17.24 14.15 5.86
C ARG A 43 17.61 12.68 5.68
N ALA A 44 16.83 11.76 6.26
CA ALA A 44 17.02 10.33 6.07
C ALA A 44 16.84 9.91 4.61
N PHE A 45 15.86 10.50 3.91
CA PHE A 45 15.70 10.29 2.47
C PHE A 45 16.84 10.87 1.66
N GLU A 46 17.37 12.04 2.02
CA GLU A 46 18.57 12.59 1.36
C GLU A 46 19.81 11.68 1.55
N TRP A 47 19.95 11.03 2.70
CA TRP A 47 21.00 10.02 2.92
C TRP A 47 20.78 8.80 2.02
N LEU A 48 19.54 8.32 1.94
CA LEU A 48 19.19 7.18 1.12
C LEU A 48 19.48 7.43 -0.37
N GLU A 49 19.12 8.59 -0.90
CA GLU A 49 19.43 8.99 -2.28
C GLU A 49 20.93 9.00 -2.58
N LYS A 50 21.75 9.28 -1.56
CA LYS A 50 23.21 9.36 -1.66
C LYS A 50 23.92 8.03 -1.42
N GLY A 51 23.19 6.93 -1.16
CA GLY A 51 23.84 5.67 -0.84
C GLY A 51 24.33 5.58 0.61
N ASP A 52 23.93 6.49 1.49
CA ASP A 52 24.52 6.66 2.82
C ASP A 52 23.85 5.76 3.87
N ARG A 53 24.66 4.93 4.53
CA ARG A 53 24.23 3.96 5.54
C ARG A 53 23.50 4.60 6.74
N ARG A 54 23.70 5.90 7.02
CA ARG A 54 22.94 6.63 8.06
C ARG A 54 21.43 6.57 7.86
N ALA A 55 20.96 6.37 6.62
CA ALA A 55 19.54 6.16 6.35
C ALA A 55 19.00 4.90 7.05
N ILE A 56 19.74 3.79 7.04
CA ILE A 56 19.32 2.55 7.72
C ILE A 56 19.28 2.76 9.22
N ASP A 57 20.34 3.33 9.79
CA ASP A 57 20.42 3.56 11.23
C ASP A 57 19.29 4.50 11.70
N PHE A 58 18.93 5.49 10.88
CA PHE A 58 17.75 6.31 11.10
C PHE A 58 16.47 5.48 11.12
N PHE A 59 16.18 4.69 10.08
CA PHE A 59 14.93 3.93 10.01
C PHE A 59 14.81 2.90 11.13
N ARG A 60 15.91 2.24 11.54
CA ARG A 60 15.92 1.35 12.71
C ARG A 60 15.52 2.09 13.98
N ARG A 61 16.06 3.29 14.17
CA ARG A 61 15.78 4.11 15.35
C ARG A 61 14.35 4.64 15.31
N ALA A 62 13.87 5.09 14.14
CA ALA A 62 12.48 5.48 13.93
C ALA A 62 11.52 4.33 14.25
N PHE A 63 11.77 3.13 13.75
CA PHE A 63 10.96 1.96 14.09
C PHE A 63 10.92 1.68 15.61
N ALA A 64 12.04 1.89 16.30
CA ALA A 64 12.13 1.65 17.74
C ALA A 64 11.37 2.69 18.59
N VAL A 65 11.36 3.97 18.19
CA VAL A 65 10.87 5.07 19.04
C VAL A 65 9.59 5.75 18.57
N GLU A 66 9.19 5.61 17.30
CA GLU A 66 7.96 6.24 16.80
C GLU A 66 6.72 5.58 17.39
N GLU A 67 5.82 6.39 17.92
CA GLU A 67 4.50 5.97 18.41
C GLU A 67 3.43 6.08 17.32
N ASP A 68 3.60 6.98 16.35
CA ASP A 68 2.72 7.07 15.18
C ASP A 68 2.81 5.79 14.35
N LYS A 69 1.68 5.07 14.26
CA LYS A 69 1.59 3.77 13.57
C LYS A 69 2.07 3.87 12.12
N GLN A 70 1.66 4.90 11.38
CA GLN A 70 1.99 5.02 9.96
C GLN A 70 3.49 5.31 9.77
N LEU A 71 4.08 6.18 10.59
CA LEU A 71 5.52 6.44 10.55
C LEU A 71 6.33 5.19 10.92
N LYS A 72 5.85 4.40 11.88
CA LYS A 72 6.48 3.13 12.25
C LYS A 72 6.37 2.07 11.16
N GLN A 73 5.20 1.92 10.52
CA GLN A 73 5.02 1.04 9.36
C GLN A 73 5.89 1.49 8.18
N GLN A 74 6.03 2.80 7.97
CA GLN A 74 6.93 3.35 6.96
C GLN A 74 8.41 3.03 7.25
N ALA A 75 8.87 3.19 8.50
CA ALA A 75 10.21 2.78 8.89
C ALA A 75 10.43 1.28 8.64
N ALA A 76 9.47 0.45 9.04
CA ALA A 76 9.52 -1.00 8.82
C ALA A 76 9.60 -1.34 7.32
N ALA A 77 8.73 -0.75 6.50
CA ALA A 77 8.70 -0.98 5.06
C ALA A 77 10.02 -0.57 4.40
N MET A 78 10.60 0.57 4.81
CA MET A 78 11.91 0.99 4.34
C MET A 78 13.01 -0.02 4.68
N LEU A 79 13.00 -0.56 5.90
CA LEU A 79 14.01 -1.55 6.32
C LEU A 79 13.86 -2.88 5.58
N VAL A 80 12.64 -3.32 5.27
CA VAL A 80 12.39 -4.50 4.42
C VAL A 80 12.91 -4.26 3.00
N VAL A 81 12.59 -3.11 2.39
CA VAL A 81 13.05 -2.74 1.05
C VAL A 81 14.58 -2.66 1.00
N LEU A 82 15.22 -2.19 2.07
CA LEU A 82 16.68 -2.11 2.19
C LEU A 82 17.35 -3.44 2.55
N GLN A 83 16.56 -4.52 2.67
CA GLN A 83 17.03 -5.86 3.01
C GLN A 83 17.79 -5.92 4.34
N ASP A 84 17.31 -5.14 5.32
CA ASP A 84 17.77 -5.32 6.69
C ASP A 84 17.48 -6.77 7.14
N LYS A 85 18.42 -7.35 7.90
CA LYS A 85 18.38 -8.79 8.24
C LYS A 85 17.44 -9.10 9.39
N ASP A 86 16.99 -8.09 10.11
CA ASP A 86 16.10 -8.29 11.24
C ASP A 86 14.67 -8.65 10.76
N PRO A 87 14.16 -9.85 11.09
CA PRO A 87 12.85 -10.28 10.63
C PRO A 87 11.69 -9.48 11.23
N GLN A 88 11.92 -8.71 12.30
CA GLN A 88 10.85 -8.01 13.03
C GLN A 88 10.09 -6.99 12.16
N TYR A 89 10.77 -6.37 11.20
CA TYR A 89 10.15 -5.33 10.37
C TYR A 89 9.11 -5.91 9.42
N TYR A 90 9.42 -7.05 8.81
CA TYR A 90 8.47 -7.77 7.97
C TYR A 90 7.33 -8.33 8.83
N ALA A 91 7.65 -9.00 9.95
CA ALA A 91 6.66 -9.56 10.86
C ALA A 91 5.69 -8.50 11.40
N TYR A 92 6.18 -7.28 11.67
CA TYR A 92 5.36 -6.16 12.09
C TYR A 92 4.34 -5.76 11.03
N LEU A 93 4.75 -5.64 9.76
CA LEU A 93 3.84 -5.33 8.65
C LEU A 93 2.88 -6.47 8.34
N GLU A 94 3.40 -7.70 8.33
CA GLU A 94 2.64 -8.93 8.11
C GLU A 94 1.52 -9.10 9.14
N GLY A 95 1.77 -8.78 10.41
CA GLY A 95 0.75 -8.87 11.45
C GLY A 95 -0.51 -8.05 11.15
N PHE A 96 -0.37 -6.87 10.54
CA PHE A 96 -1.54 -6.09 10.12
C PHE A 96 -2.27 -6.73 8.95
N ALA A 97 -1.53 -7.19 7.94
CA ALA A 97 -2.12 -7.86 6.78
C ALA A 97 -2.87 -9.15 7.18
N GLN A 98 -2.28 -9.96 8.08
CA GLN A 98 -2.93 -11.14 8.65
C GLN A 98 -4.20 -10.78 9.42
N ALA A 99 -4.16 -9.72 10.26
CA ALA A 99 -5.34 -9.28 10.99
C ALA A 99 -6.47 -8.83 10.06
N ILE A 100 -6.16 -8.19 8.93
CA ILE A 100 -7.15 -7.79 7.93
C ILE A 100 -7.82 -9.02 7.30
N VAL A 101 -7.03 -9.99 6.85
CA VAL A 101 -7.54 -11.22 6.24
C VAL A 101 -8.38 -12.03 7.24
N GLN A 102 -7.91 -12.16 8.48
CA GLN A 102 -8.63 -12.89 9.53
C GLN A 102 -9.92 -12.22 9.97
N ARG A 103 -9.97 -10.88 9.99
CA ARG A 103 -11.14 -10.13 10.43
C ARG A 103 -12.30 -10.22 9.45
N ASP A 104 -12.02 -10.42 8.17
CA ASP A 104 -13.00 -10.63 7.10
C ASP A 104 -14.15 -9.60 7.13
N ALA A 105 -13.80 -8.33 7.29
CA ALA A 105 -14.77 -7.25 7.35
C ALA A 105 -15.42 -7.04 5.97
N PRO A 106 -16.76 -7.10 5.85
CA PRO A 106 -17.43 -6.91 4.58
C PRO A 106 -17.37 -5.45 4.13
N PHE A 107 -17.60 -5.20 2.83
CA PHE A 107 -17.68 -3.84 2.32
C PHE A 107 -18.73 -3.01 3.08
N PRO A 108 -18.35 -1.85 3.65
CA PRO A 108 -19.19 -1.16 4.62
C PRO A 108 -20.36 -0.39 4.01
N LEU A 109 -20.27 0.02 2.75
CA LEU A 109 -21.26 0.89 2.12
C LEU A 109 -22.28 0.09 1.31
N GLN A 110 -23.53 0.57 1.31
CA GLN A 110 -24.58 0.01 0.48
C GLN A 110 -24.29 0.28 -0.99
N ILE A 111 -24.55 -0.71 -1.84
CA ILE A 111 -24.49 -0.60 -3.30
C ILE A 111 -25.92 -0.66 -3.84
N SER A 112 -26.26 0.24 -4.77
CA SER A 112 -27.55 0.29 -5.44
C SER A 112 -27.72 -0.88 -6.42
N LYS A 113 -28.92 -1.06 -6.96
CA LYS A 113 -29.16 -2.05 -8.02
C LYS A 113 -28.36 -1.78 -9.29
N ASP A 114 -27.98 -0.52 -9.50
CA ASP A 114 -27.21 -0.07 -10.66
C ASP A 114 -25.68 -0.20 -10.43
N GLY A 115 -25.25 -0.73 -9.27
CA GLY A 115 -23.85 -0.94 -8.94
C GLY A 115 -23.14 0.27 -8.31
N GLU A 116 -23.88 1.32 -7.98
CA GLU A 116 -23.34 2.57 -7.43
C GLU A 116 -23.34 2.57 -5.89
N VAL A 117 -22.31 3.16 -5.29
CA VAL A 117 -22.26 3.34 -3.84
C VAL A 117 -23.33 4.35 -3.40
N VAL A 118 -24.18 3.97 -2.46
CA VAL A 118 -25.20 4.85 -1.87
C VAL A 118 -24.55 5.68 -0.74
N PRO A 119 -24.42 7.00 -0.90
CA PRO A 119 -23.70 7.83 0.07
C PRO A 119 -24.34 7.78 1.47
N GLY A 120 -23.53 7.57 2.50
CA GLY A 120 -23.96 7.62 3.90
C GLY A 120 -24.81 6.45 4.38
N VAL A 121 -25.04 5.43 3.54
CA VAL A 121 -25.82 4.25 3.91
C VAL A 121 -24.89 3.03 4.07
N TYR A 122 -24.88 2.44 5.26
CA TYR A 122 -24.12 1.22 5.52
C TYR A 122 -24.85 -0.02 4.99
N SER A 123 -24.10 -1.00 4.51
CA SER A 123 -24.67 -2.27 4.06
C SER A 123 -25.22 -3.06 5.24
N LEU A 124 -26.35 -3.76 5.06
CA LEU A 124 -26.91 -4.62 6.11
C LEU A 124 -25.92 -5.71 6.55
N ARG A 125 -25.13 -6.23 5.61
CA ARG A 125 -24.08 -7.21 5.89
C ARG A 125 -23.02 -6.64 6.84
N PHE A 126 -22.58 -5.40 6.61
CA PHE A 126 -21.63 -4.73 7.47
C PHE A 126 -22.21 -4.38 8.84
N LEU A 127 -23.46 -3.90 8.91
CA LEU A 127 -24.14 -3.64 10.17
C LEU A 127 -24.27 -4.91 11.02
N ASN A 128 -24.64 -6.03 10.40
CA ASN A 128 -24.72 -7.32 11.08
C ASN A 128 -23.33 -7.78 11.54
N TRP A 129 -22.31 -7.64 10.70
CA TRP A 129 -20.93 -7.98 11.09
C TRP A 129 -20.44 -7.11 12.25
N CYS A 130 -20.75 -5.81 12.27
CA CYS A 130 -20.45 -4.95 13.42
C CYS A 130 -21.16 -5.43 14.68
N LEU A 131 -22.45 -5.79 14.56
CA LEU A 131 -23.25 -6.28 15.69
C LEU A 131 -22.67 -7.57 16.28
N THR A 132 -22.26 -8.53 15.45
CA THR A 132 -21.70 -9.81 15.93
C THR A 132 -20.32 -9.67 16.58
N HIS A 133 -19.59 -8.60 16.25
CA HIS A 133 -18.27 -8.31 16.81
C HIS A 133 -18.31 -7.21 17.89
N GLU A 134 -19.51 -6.79 18.30
CA GLU A 134 -19.72 -5.73 19.30
C GLU A 134 -19.03 -4.41 18.94
N LEU A 135 -19.01 -4.07 17.65
CA LEU A 135 -18.37 -2.87 17.10
C LEU A 135 -19.39 -1.76 16.84
N ASP A 136 -19.01 -0.52 17.13
CA ASP A 136 -19.72 0.65 16.64
C ASP A 136 -19.49 0.82 15.12
N PRO A 137 -20.55 0.82 14.28
CA PRO A 137 -20.40 0.92 12.84
C PRO A 137 -19.70 2.21 12.36
N LYS A 138 -19.88 3.32 13.09
CA LYS A 138 -19.25 4.61 12.73
C LYS A 138 -17.73 4.57 12.89
N THR A 139 -17.25 3.82 13.87
CA THR A 139 -15.82 3.61 14.10
C THR A 139 -15.28 2.53 13.14
N ALA A 140 -16.00 1.41 12.98
CA ALA A 140 -15.59 0.30 12.13
C ALA A 140 -15.47 0.66 10.65
N VAL A 141 -16.29 1.61 10.15
CA VAL A 141 -16.20 2.05 8.75
C VAL A 141 -14.88 2.77 8.45
N HIS A 142 -14.34 3.53 9.41
CA HIS A 142 -13.05 4.19 9.23
C HIS A 142 -11.91 3.17 9.11
N GLN A 143 -11.96 2.13 9.95
CA GLN A 143 -11.02 1.02 9.86
C GLN A 143 -11.10 0.35 8.48
N SER A 144 -12.32 -0.01 8.06
CA SER A 144 -12.57 -0.76 6.83
C SER A 144 -12.21 0.02 5.56
N ILE A 145 -12.55 1.31 5.48
CA ILE A 145 -12.34 2.10 4.26
C ILE A 145 -10.90 2.63 4.17
N TYR A 146 -10.32 3.07 5.28
CA TYR A 146 -9.06 3.82 5.25
C TYR A 146 -7.90 3.05 5.87
N THR A 147 -8.13 2.43 7.01
CA THR A 147 -7.03 1.87 7.81
C THR A 147 -6.56 0.55 7.21
N ASP A 148 -7.47 -0.36 6.86
CA ASP A 148 -7.10 -1.68 6.32
C ASP A 148 -6.38 -1.59 4.98
N PRO A 149 -6.87 -0.82 3.99
CA PRO A 149 -6.16 -0.71 2.72
C PRO A 149 -4.82 0.01 2.87
N SER A 150 -4.65 0.86 3.89
CA SER A 150 -3.38 1.52 4.21
C SER A 150 -2.40 0.58 4.91
N ASP A 151 -2.89 -0.25 5.82
CA ASP A 151 -2.07 -1.23 6.53
C ASP A 151 -1.56 -2.31 5.56
N LEU A 152 -2.42 -2.79 4.66
CA LEU A 152 -2.03 -3.72 3.60
C LEU A 152 -1.04 -3.10 2.60
N PHE A 153 -1.19 -1.80 2.34
CA PHE A 153 -0.32 -1.04 1.43
C PHE A 153 1.15 -1.08 1.86
N PHE A 154 1.45 -0.91 3.16
CA PHE A 154 2.83 -0.85 3.63
C PHE A 154 3.57 -2.16 3.38
N LEU A 155 2.92 -3.31 3.62
CA LEU A 155 3.49 -4.61 3.27
C LEU A 155 3.64 -4.74 1.74
N GLY A 156 2.60 -4.41 0.98
CA GLY A 156 2.61 -4.60 -0.47
C GLY A 156 3.66 -3.76 -1.20
N GLN A 157 3.91 -2.53 -0.74
CA GLN A 157 4.95 -1.66 -1.30
C GLN A 157 6.38 -2.13 -1.02
N THR A 158 6.58 -3.08 -0.12
CA THR A 158 7.91 -3.66 0.02
C THR A 158 8.32 -4.42 -1.23
N GLY A 159 7.34 -4.93 -1.99
CA GLY A 159 7.59 -5.86 -3.11
C GLY A 159 8.25 -7.15 -2.67
N ASP A 160 8.24 -7.44 -1.36
CA ASP A 160 8.83 -8.64 -0.80
C ASP A 160 7.97 -9.85 -1.21
N PRO A 161 8.55 -10.85 -1.92
CA PRO A 161 7.81 -12.03 -2.38
C PRO A 161 7.13 -12.82 -1.26
N ARG A 162 7.59 -12.71 0.00
CA ARG A 162 6.95 -13.38 1.14
C ARG A 162 5.48 -12.95 1.33
N SER A 163 5.11 -11.76 0.83
CA SER A 163 3.73 -11.27 0.92
C SER A 163 2.77 -11.92 -0.07
N PHE A 164 3.28 -12.66 -1.08
CA PHE A 164 2.50 -13.12 -2.22
C PHE A 164 1.26 -13.95 -1.82
N ASP A 165 1.45 -15.00 -1.02
CA ASP A 165 0.34 -15.88 -0.61
C ASP A 165 -0.71 -15.14 0.23
N LEU A 166 -0.27 -14.22 1.09
CA LEU A 166 -1.17 -13.42 1.91
C LEU A 166 -1.95 -12.41 1.06
N MET A 167 -1.33 -11.83 0.03
CA MET A 167 -2.00 -10.94 -0.90
C MET A 167 -2.97 -11.70 -1.81
N LEU A 168 -2.66 -12.93 -2.19
CA LEU A 168 -3.63 -13.80 -2.87
C LEU A 168 -4.87 -14.04 -2.00
N GLN A 169 -4.69 -14.36 -0.72
CA GLN A 169 -5.83 -14.48 0.22
C GLN A 169 -6.61 -13.17 0.34
N ALA A 170 -5.91 -12.04 0.42
CA ALA A 170 -6.53 -10.72 0.53
C ALA A 170 -7.30 -10.29 -0.74
N LEU A 171 -7.07 -10.91 -1.91
CA LEU A 171 -7.93 -10.71 -3.07
C LEU A 171 -9.37 -11.09 -2.72
N ASP A 172 -9.57 -12.20 -2.01
CA ASP A 172 -10.88 -12.74 -1.65
C ASP A 172 -11.63 -11.96 -0.56
N ALA A 173 -11.00 -10.90 -0.02
CA ALA A 173 -11.67 -10.00 0.90
C ALA A 173 -12.95 -9.41 0.28
N ASP A 174 -14.04 -9.44 1.05
CA ASP A 174 -15.30 -8.81 0.65
C ASP A 174 -15.21 -7.28 0.58
N ASN A 175 -14.26 -6.70 1.29
CA ASN A 175 -13.98 -5.28 1.19
C ASN A 175 -13.18 -4.98 -0.09
N HIS A 176 -13.86 -4.37 -1.07
CA HIS A 176 -13.28 -4.02 -2.37
C HIS A 176 -11.98 -3.21 -2.29
N PHE A 177 -11.81 -2.34 -1.29
CA PHE A 177 -10.58 -1.55 -1.15
C PHE A 177 -9.39 -2.41 -0.72
N VAL A 178 -9.62 -3.43 0.11
CA VAL A 178 -8.61 -4.41 0.52
C VAL A 178 -8.23 -5.27 -0.68
N ALA A 179 -9.23 -5.81 -1.40
CA ALA A 179 -9.01 -6.63 -2.58
C ALA A 179 -8.26 -5.90 -3.70
N VAL A 180 -8.63 -4.65 -4.00
CA VAL A 180 -7.89 -3.81 -4.96
C VAL A 180 -6.46 -3.56 -4.50
N ARG A 181 -6.25 -3.27 -3.21
CA ARG A 181 -4.90 -3.05 -2.68
C ARG A 181 -4.04 -4.32 -2.81
N ALA A 182 -4.62 -5.49 -2.56
CA ALA A 182 -3.98 -6.77 -2.77
C ALA A 182 -3.58 -6.98 -4.25
N ALA A 183 -4.47 -6.66 -5.20
CA ALA A 183 -4.17 -6.73 -6.63
C ALA A 183 -3.00 -5.82 -7.02
N SER A 184 -2.99 -4.56 -6.55
CA SER A 184 -1.86 -3.65 -6.78
C SER A 184 -0.55 -4.17 -6.16
N SER A 185 -0.63 -4.77 -4.97
CA SER A 185 0.53 -5.38 -4.31
C SER A 185 1.12 -6.54 -5.11
N LEU A 186 0.27 -7.47 -5.57
CA LEU A 186 0.68 -8.59 -6.41
C LEU A 186 1.32 -8.12 -7.71
N ALA A 187 0.79 -7.06 -8.33
CA ALA A 187 1.39 -6.44 -9.51
C ALA A 187 2.72 -5.73 -9.22
N TYR A 188 2.94 -5.29 -7.97
CA TYR A 188 4.20 -4.72 -7.53
C TYR A 188 5.27 -5.81 -7.31
N VAL A 189 4.89 -6.95 -6.73
CA VAL A 189 5.73 -8.17 -6.66
C VAL A 189 6.08 -8.65 -8.07
N GLY A 190 5.11 -8.67 -8.97
CA GLY A 190 5.31 -8.94 -10.40
C GLY A 190 5.36 -10.42 -10.78
N ASP A 191 4.98 -11.32 -9.88
CA ASP A 191 4.78 -12.74 -10.21
C ASP A 191 3.49 -12.89 -11.05
N ARG A 192 3.68 -13.38 -12.28
CA ARG A 192 2.59 -13.50 -13.28
C ARG A 192 1.53 -14.52 -12.90
N SER A 193 1.78 -15.40 -11.93
CA SER A 193 0.76 -16.32 -11.43
C SER A 193 -0.43 -15.60 -10.76
N ALA A 194 -0.27 -14.33 -10.38
CA ALA A 194 -1.36 -13.49 -9.88
C ALA A 194 -2.31 -12.94 -10.96
N ILE A 195 -1.96 -13.01 -12.26
CA ILE A 195 -2.78 -12.43 -13.33
C ILE A 195 -4.19 -13.03 -13.33
N ASP A 196 -4.29 -14.36 -13.25
CA ASP A 196 -5.58 -15.06 -13.31
C ASP A 196 -6.45 -14.78 -12.07
N PRO A 197 -5.93 -14.87 -10.83
CA PRO A 197 -6.64 -14.40 -9.64
C PRO A 197 -7.14 -12.96 -9.73
N ILE A 198 -6.33 -12.03 -10.28
CA ILE A 198 -6.73 -10.62 -10.43
C ILE A 198 -7.83 -10.46 -11.50
N ILE A 199 -7.79 -11.26 -12.58
CA ILE A 199 -8.87 -11.30 -13.58
C ILE A 199 -10.17 -11.88 -12.96
N GLU A 200 -10.10 -12.88 -12.09
CA GLU A 200 -11.30 -13.37 -11.40
C GLU A 200 -11.86 -12.36 -10.40
N LEU A 201 -10.99 -11.59 -9.72
CA LEU A 201 -11.42 -10.48 -8.87
C LEU A 201 -12.26 -9.45 -9.66
N SER A 202 -11.86 -9.07 -10.87
CA SER A 202 -12.58 -8.04 -11.63
C SER A 202 -14.02 -8.40 -11.94
N LYS A 203 -14.32 -9.69 -12.15
CA LYS A 203 -15.67 -10.18 -12.48
C LYS A 203 -16.69 -10.01 -11.36
N ARG A 204 -16.24 -9.86 -10.11
CA ARG A 204 -17.10 -9.69 -8.93
C ARG A 204 -17.11 -8.27 -8.36
N LEU A 205 -16.32 -7.36 -8.92
CA LEU A 205 -16.26 -5.98 -8.45
C LEU A 205 -17.28 -5.09 -9.18
N PRO A 206 -17.82 -4.05 -8.51
CA PRO A 206 -18.59 -3.02 -9.18
C PRO A 206 -17.76 -2.34 -10.28
N THR A 207 -18.42 -1.87 -11.36
CA THR A 207 -17.77 -1.22 -12.51
C THR A 207 -16.84 -0.07 -12.08
N GLY A 208 -17.27 0.76 -11.14
CA GLY A 208 -16.46 1.89 -10.65
C GLY A 208 -15.15 1.50 -9.94
N VAL A 209 -15.04 0.26 -9.45
CA VAL A 209 -13.85 -0.26 -8.77
C VAL A 209 -12.91 -0.97 -9.77
N SER A 210 -13.46 -1.50 -10.87
CA SER A 210 -12.71 -2.25 -11.88
C SER A 210 -11.55 -1.46 -12.50
N LEU A 211 -11.64 -0.12 -12.57
CA LEU A 211 -10.55 0.75 -13.03
C LEU A 211 -9.21 0.45 -12.33
N PHE A 212 -9.22 0.31 -11.00
CA PHE A 212 -8.01 0.08 -10.21
C PHE A 212 -7.42 -1.31 -10.44
N VAL A 213 -8.28 -2.30 -10.70
CA VAL A 213 -7.85 -3.65 -11.06
C VAL A 213 -7.26 -3.67 -12.47
N ALA A 214 -7.83 -2.91 -13.41
CA ALA A 214 -7.25 -2.72 -14.74
C ALA A 214 -5.85 -2.09 -14.65
N GLU A 215 -5.67 -1.05 -13.83
CA GLU A 215 -4.35 -0.45 -13.59
C GLU A 215 -3.34 -1.47 -13.02
N ALA A 216 -3.75 -2.26 -12.03
CA ALA A 216 -2.91 -3.33 -11.47
C ALA A 216 -2.50 -4.36 -12.54
N LEU A 217 -3.43 -4.80 -13.38
CA LEU A 217 -3.15 -5.73 -14.49
C LEU A 217 -2.14 -5.13 -15.48
N LEU A 218 -2.27 -3.85 -15.81
CA LEU A 218 -1.37 -3.18 -16.74
C LEU A 218 0.07 -3.09 -16.24
N HIS A 219 0.32 -3.20 -14.94
CA HIS A 219 1.68 -3.26 -14.41
C HIS A 219 2.40 -4.56 -14.79
N PHE A 220 1.69 -5.64 -15.10
CA PHE A 220 2.28 -6.86 -15.69
C PHE A 220 2.62 -6.62 -17.16
N ASP A 221 3.85 -6.92 -17.55
CA ASP A 221 4.26 -6.90 -18.96
C ASP A 221 3.80 -8.21 -19.62
N ASP A 222 2.48 -8.37 -19.72
CA ASP A 222 1.83 -9.60 -20.16
C ASP A 222 0.63 -9.31 -21.09
N PRO A 223 0.57 -9.92 -22.29
CA PRO A 223 -0.53 -9.70 -23.23
C PRO A 223 -1.92 -10.07 -22.66
N LYS A 224 -2.00 -11.09 -21.79
CA LYS A 224 -3.26 -11.51 -21.16
C LYS A 224 -3.77 -10.43 -20.20
N ALA A 225 -2.87 -9.85 -19.40
CA ALA A 225 -3.21 -8.78 -18.49
C ALA A 225 -3.65 -7.51 -19.23
N LEU A 226 -2.98 -7.17 -20.33
CA LEU A 226 -3.37 -6.05 -21.20
C LEU A 226 -4.75 -6.26 -21.84
N ALA A 227 -5.02 -7.48 -22.33
CA ALA A 227 -6.31 -7.81 -22.93
C ALA A 227 -7.44 -7.67 -21.91
N ALA A 228 -7.26 -8.25 -20.71
CA ALA A 228 -8.24 -8.14 -19.63
C ALA A 228 -8.48 -6.67 -19.21
N ALA A 229 -7.42 -5.89 -18.99
CA ALA A 229 -7.56 -4.48 -18.63
C ALA A 229 -8.32 -3.68 -19.71
N ARG A 230 -8.11 -3.98 -20.99
CA ARG A 230 -8.82 -3.33 -22.11
C ARG A 230 -10.31 -3.62 -22.13
N GLU A 231 -10.74 -4.79 -21.68
CA GLU A 231 -12.17 -5.13 -21.58
C GLU A 231 -12.86 -4.38 -20.43
N MET A 232 -12.10 -3.93 -19.44
CA MET A 232 -12.62 -3.32 -18.22
C MET A 232 -12.81 -1.80 -18.30
N VAL A 233 -12.12 -1.12 -19.24
CA VAL A 233 -12.12 0.35 -19.31
C VAL A 233 -12.23 0.84 -20.76
N SER A 234 -12.67 2.09 -20.94
CA SER A 234 -12.72 2.71 -22.27
C SER A 234 -11.31 2.91 -22.86
N ALA A 235 -11.22 3.08 -24.18
CA ALA A 235 -9.94 3.32 -24.85
C ALA A 235 -9.21 4.58 -24.34
N ASP A 236 -9.95 5.64 -24.02
CA ASP A 236 -9.39 6.88 -23.48
C ASP A 236 -8.77 6.68 -22.09
N ILE A 237 -9.50 5.97 -21.22
CA ILE A 237 -9.02 5.62 -19.88
C ILE A 237 -7.81 4.68 -19.99
N LEU A 238 -7.85 3.67 -20.86
CA LEU A 238 -6.75 2.75 -21.08
C LEU A 238 -5.46 3.49 -21.48
N ALA A 239 -5.57 4.47 -22.38
CA ALA A 239 -4.43 5.28 -22.81
C ALA A 239 -3.86 6.16 -21.68
N GLU A 240 -4.70 6.64 -20.77
CA GLU A 240 -4.24 7.34 -19.57
C GLU A 240 -3.53 6.40 -18.60
N LEU A 241 -4.12 5.23 -18.31
CA LEU A 241 -3.52 4.23 -17.44
C LEU A 241 -2.18 3.73 -17.97
N LEU A 242 -2.07 3.40 -19.26
CA LEU A 242 -0.81 2.98 -19.86
C LEU A 242 0.29 4.03 -19.70
N ARG A 243 -0.04 5.32 -19.92
CA ARG A 243 0.91 6.43 -19.68
C ARG A 243 1.31 6.53 -18.21
N SER A 244 0.38 6.28 -17.28
CA SER A 244 0.68 6.26 -15.84
C SER A 244 1.61 5.11 -15.48
N VAL A 245 1.24 3.90 -15.89
CA VAL A 245 1.97 2.66 -15.65
C VAL A 245 3.37 2.69 -16.25
N ASP A 246 3.54 3.25 -17.45
CA ASP A 246 4.86 3.39 -18.08
C ASP A 246 5.78 4.34 -17.29
N ARG A 247 5.24 5.48 -16.81
CA ARG A 247 5.99 6.37 -15.91
C ARG A 247 6.40 5.63 -14.64
N ASP A 248 5.49 4.87 -14.05
CA ASP A 248 5.76 4.12 -12.83
C ASP A 248 6.76 2.99 -13.04
N ARG A 249 6.69 2.26 -14.17
CA ARG A 249 7.68 1.24 -14.57
C ARG A 249 9.07 1.85 -14.73
N GLN A 250 9.19 2.96 -15.45
CA GLN A 250 10.47 3.65 -15.64
C GLN A 250 11.07 4.07 -14.29
N ARG A 251 10.24 4.59 -13.38
CA ARG A 251 10.68 4.97 -12.04
C ARG A 251 11.05 3.74 -11.18
N ARG A 252 10.27 2.64 -11.22
CA ARG A 252 10.59 1.37 -10.51
C ARG A 252 11.91 0.76 -10.96
N HIS A 253 12.25 0.89 -12.23
CA HIS A 253 13.53 0.43 -12.74
C HIS A 253 14.69 1.25 -12.14
N ALA A 254 14.55 2.58 -12.06
CA ALA A 254 15.54 3.45 -11.41
C ALA A 254 15.71 3.12 -9.92
N ASP A 255 14.61 2.77 -9.22
CA ASP A 255 14.62 2.32 -7.82
C ASP A 255 15.45 1.08 -7.59
N ARG A 256 15.18 0.02 -8.36
CA ARG A 256 15.90 -1.25 -8.22
C ARG A 256 17.40 -1.05 -8.47
N GLN A 257 17.78 -0.12 -9.35
CA GLN A 257 19.18 0.24 -9.55
C GLN A 257 19.78 1.00 -8.34
N LEU A 258 19.05 1.95 -7.77
CA LEU A 258 19.49 2.69 -6.57
C LEU A 258 19.62 1.76 -5.36
N LEU A 259 18.63 0.91 -5.12
CA LEU A 259 18.64 -0.08 -4.02
C LEU A 259 19.80 -1.07 -4.19
N ARG A 260 20.05 -1.59 -5.40
CA ARG A 260 21.23 -2.44 -5.66
C ARG A 260 22.54 -1.73 -5.33
N LYS A 261 22.68 -0.45 -5.68
CA LYS A 261 23.86 0.36 -5.33
C LYS A 261 23.99 0.55 -3.82
N LEU A 262 22.90 0.89 -3.15
CA LEU A 262 22.84 1.00 -1.69
C LEU A 262 23.30 -0.30 -1.03
N THR A 263 22.72 -1.44 -1.40
CA THR A 263 23.08 -2.75 -0.85
C THR A 263 24.56 -3.08 -1.08
N ALA A 264 25.13 -2.74 -2.25
CA ALA A 264 26.56 -2.92 -2.53
C ALA A 264 27.44 -2.03 -1.63
N THR A 265 27.13 -0.74 -1.51
CA THR A 265 27.84 0.20 -0.64
C THR A 265 27.76 -0.21 0.83
N ILE A 266 26.59 -0.67 1.29
CA ILE A 266 26.36 -1.11 2.68
C ILE A 266 27.08 -2.43 2.98
N ALA A 267 27.20 -3.32 2.01
CA ALA A 267 27.95 -4.58 2.11
C ALA A 267 29.47 -4.40 2.09
N GLY A 268 29.97 -3.16 1.88
CA GLY A 268 31.41 -2.90 1.77
C GLY A 268 32.04 -3.51 0.51
N VAL A 269 31.22 -3.83 -0.50
CA VAL A 269 31.70 -4.30 -1.79
C VAL A 269 31.94 -3.06 -2.65
N PRO A 270 33.19 -2.77 -3.06
CA PRO A 270 33.53 -1.59 -3.86
C PRO A 270 32.83 -1.56 -5.22
#